data_AF-A0A075WSL3-F1
#
_entry.id   AF-A0A075WSL3-F1
#
_cell.length_a   1.000
_cell.length_b   1.000
_cell.length_c   1.000
_cell.angle_alpha   90.00
_cell.angle_beta   90.00
_cell.angle_gamma   90.00
#
_symmetry.space_group_name_H-M   'P 1'
#
loop_
_entity.id
_entity.type
_entity.pdbx_description
1 polymer ?
#
loop_
_entity_poly.entity_id
_entity_poly.type
_entity_poly.pdbx_seq_one_letter_code
_entity_poly.pdbx_strand_id
1 'polypeptide(L)'
;MRFNWIGSLPEDPKEFLSVVKQQLKLPLEEAFKLFYLTLRIKASSDSPVYKFLERTPTGIKFDEIGKREYLLTLSVYALREIISQHIDLKLVKNLYLLLSKELPSEFLKDVSPKHSIVVSQDILLELLTTAGKTELPAFLKAKHIIFNLRIDGNSEDLLKITPYLTNFFFVFEPKPKEFCLYTSFSISEFVLFSIKTEKFKSIQPEVEKTLEKFKALFPECFGEL
;
A
#
# COMPACT_ATOMS: atom_id res chain seq x y z
N MET A 1 17.40 -14.03 -8.94
CA MET A 1 16.65 -12.75 -9.08
C MET A 1 17.41 -11.65 -8.36
N ARG A 2 17.04 -10.37 -8.53
CA ARG A 2 17.62 -9.22 -7.83
C ARG A 2 16.51 -8.36 -7.23
N PHE A 3 16.63 -8.01 -5.96
CA PHE A 3 15.64 -7.17 -5.27
C PHE A 3 16.18 -5.76 -5.24
N ASN A 4 15.69 -4.95 -6.17
CA ASN A 4 15.96 -3.53 -6.22
C ASN A 4 14.96 -2.82 -5.34
N TRP A 5 15.40 -2.50 -4.12
CA TRP A 5 14.65 -1.61 -3.26
C TRP A 5 14.57 -0.24 -3.92
N ILE A 6 13.36 0.15 -4.33
CA ILE A 6 13.08 1.44 -4.96
C ILE A 6 13.05 2.56 -3.89
N GLY A 7 13.40 2.25 -2.64
CA GLY A 7 13.22 3.13 -1.49
C GLY A 7 11.74 3.33 -1.14
N SER A 8 11.47 4.30 -0.28
CA SER A 8 10.14 4.91 -0.18
C SER A 8 9.97 5.79 -1.41
N LEU A 9 9.10 5.39 -2.35
CA LEU A 9 8.59 6.34 -3.34
C LEU A 9 8.07 7.58 -2.60
N PRO A 10 8.16 8.79 -3.20
CA PRO A 10 7.78 10.00 -2.51
C PRO A 10 6.40 9.89 -1.87
N GLU A 11 6.28 10.30 -0.60
CA GLU A 11 4.99 10.39 0.06
C GLU A 11 4.16 11.56 -0.48
N ASP A 12 4.82 12.62 -0.96
CA ASP A 12 4.13 13.71 -1.63
C ASP A 12 3.50 13.21 -2.95
N PRO A 13 2.17 13.32 -3.12
CA PRO A 13 1.50 12.80 -4.30
C PRO A 13 1.98 13.42 -5.62
N LYS A 14 2.39 14.70 -5.64
CA LYS A 14 2.83 15.38 -6.86
C LYS A 14 4.24 14.94 -7.24
N GLU A 15 5.11 14.81 -6.26
CA GLU A 15 6.46 14.28 -6.45
C GLU A 15 6.39 12.81 -6.91
N PHE A 16 5.49 12.00 -6.32
CA PHE A 16 5.25 10.65 -6.78
C PHE A 16 4.86 10.60 -8.26
N LEU A 17 3.91 11.42 -8.72
CA LEU A 17 3.55 11.50 -10.13
C LEU A 17 4.74 11.88 -11.01
N SER A 18 5.58 12.80 -10.54
CA SER A 18 6.79 13.22 -11.25
C SER A 18 7.76 12.04 -11.42
N VAL A 19 8.09 11.34 -10.32
CA VAL A 19 8.99 10.18 -10.34
C VAL A 19 8.45 9.06 -11.23
N VAL A 20 7.16 8.73 -11.12
CA VAL A 20 6.51 7.70 -11.93
C VAL A 20 6.56 8.04 -13.42
N LYS A 21 6.23 9.28 -13.80
CA LYS A 21 6.15 9.69 -15.21
C LYS A 21 7.54 9.89 -15.82
N GLN A 22 8.47 10.50 -15.09
CA GLN A 22 9.75 10.97 -15.64
C GLN A 22 10.87 9.96 -15.46
N GLN A 23 10.96 9.33 -14.29
CA GLN A 23 12.08 8.45 -13.94
C GLN A 23 11.75 6.99 -14.23
N LEU A 24 10.65 6.48 -13.65
CA LEU A 24 10.29 5.07 -13.76
C LEU A 24 9.53 4.74 -15.05
N LYS A 25 8.89 5.74 -15.67
CA LYS A 25 8.09 5.62 -16.91
C LYS A 25 7.04 4.51 -16.83
N LEU A 26 6.41 4.35 -15.67
CA LEU A 26 5.40 3.31 -15.44
C LEU A 26 4.02 3.78 -15.94
N PRO A 27 3.16 2.86 -16.41
CA PRO A 27 1.75 3.15 -16.61
C PRO A 27 1.12 3.66 -15.31
N LEU A 28 0.39 4.78 -15.38
CA LEU A 28 -0.06 5.48 -14.18
C LEU A 28 -1.03 4.64 -13.33
N GLU A 29 -1.96 3.93 -14.00
CA GLU A 29 -2.92 3.04 -13.34
C GLU A 29 -2.24 1.91 -12.55
N GLU A 30 -1.16 1.35 -13.10
CA GLU A 30 -0.37 0.32 -12.41
C GLU A 30 0.44 0.92 -11.26
N ALA A 31 1.03 2.11 -11.46
CA ALA A 31 1.80 2.79 -10.44
C ALA A 31 0.97 3.12 -9.19
N PHE A 32 -0.34 3.33 -9.31
CA PHE A 32 -1.22 3.53 -8.14
C PHE A 32 -1.27 2.34 -7.19
N LYS A 33 -0.82 1.14 -7.60
CA LYS A 33 -0.61 0.00 -6.70
C LYS A 33 0.57 0.19 -5.74
N LEU A 34 1.48 1.12 -6.03
CA LEU A 34 2.70 1.41 -5.24
C LEU A 34 2.56 2.61 -4.29
N PHE A 35 1.50 3.40 -4.44
CA PHE A 35 1.25 4.56 -3.58
C PHE A 35 0.22 4.21 -2.51
N TYR A 36 0.66 4.22 -1.25
CA TYR A 36 -0.18 3.86 -0.11
C TYR A 36 -0.47 5.07 0.76
N LEU A 37 -1.71 5.12 1.22
CA LEU A 37 -2.21 6.08 2.18
C LEU A 37 -2.49 5.37 3.49
N THR A 38 -2.12 6.00 4.60
CA THR A 38 -2.48 5.57 5.94
C THR A 38 -3.38 6.63 6.55
N LEU A 39 -4.53 6.23 7.05
CA LEU A 39 -5.50 7.12 7.68
C LEU A 39 -5.82 6.67 9.09
N ARG A 40 -5.86 7.62 10.02
CA ARG A 40 -6.52 7.46 11.30
C ARG A 40 -8.00 7.75 11.13
N ILE A 41 -8.83 6.87 11.66
CA ILE A 41 -10.29 6.95 11.60
C ILE A 41 -10.80 7.06 13.02
N LYS A 42 -11.60 8.08 13.32
CA LYS A 42 -12.33 8.19 14.58
C LYS A 42 -13.82 8.26 14.27
N ALA A 43 -14.58 7.33 14.82
CA ALA A 43 -16.00 7.22 14.54
C ALA A 43 -16.86 7.41 15.80
N SER A 44 -18.03 8.02 15.66
CA SER A 44 -19.01 8.13 16.75
C SER A 44 -19.60 6.76 17.12
N SER A 45 -19.59 5.80 16.20
CA SER A 45 -20.01 4.40 16.39
C SER A 45 -19.23 3.46 15.49
N ASP A 46 -19.16 2.18 15.84
CA ASP A 46 -18.41 1.16 15.08
C ASP A 46 -19.15 0.71 13.79
N SER A 47 -20.47 0.92 13.72
CA SER A 47 -21.32 0.41 12.62
C SER A 47 -20.86 0.83 11.21
N PRO A 48 -20.50 2.09 10.93
CA PRO A 48 -20.03 2.49 9.61
C PRO A 48 -18.73 1.80 9.19
N VAL A 49 -17.88 1.47 10.17
CA VAL A 49 -16.60 0.78 9.97
C VAL A 49 -16.83 -0.70 9.70
N TYR A 50 -17.67 -1.36 10.49
CA TYR A 50 -17.99 -2.78 10.24
C TYR A 50 -18.68 -3.01 8.90
N LYS A 51 -19.64 -2.16 8.51
CA LYS A 51 -20.26 -2.22 7.18
C LYS A 51 -19.26 -2.02 6.03
N PHE A 52 -18.20 -1.27 6.28
CA PHE A 52 -17.10 -1.14 5.34
C PHE A 52 -16.32 -2.45 5.24
N LEU A 53 -15.85 -2.99 6.37
CA LEU A 53 -15.05 -4.22 6.39
C LEU A 53 -15.76 -5.43 5.79
N GLU A 54 -17.09 -5.54 5.95
CA GLU A 54 -17.92 -6.59 5.33
C GLU A 54 -17.88 -6.60 3.79
N ARG A 55 -17.54 -5.47 3.18
CA ARG A 55 -17.59 -5.27 1.72
C ARG A 55 -16.24 -4.92 1.12
N THR A 56 -15.18 -4.83 1.92
CA THR A 56 -13.91 -4.27 1.41
C THR A 56 -13.11 -5.33 0.63
N PRO A 57 -12.49 -4.97 -0.51
CA PRO A 57 -11.60 -5.86 -1.25
C PRO A 57 -10.35 -6.24 -0.45
N THR A 58 -9.72 -7.32 -0.90
CA THR A 58 -8.43 -7.81 -0.41
C THR A 58 -7.33 -6.74 -0.55
N GLY A 59 -6.38 -6.72 0.39
CA GLY A 59 -5.18 -5.87 0.29
C GLY A 59 -5.25 -4.53 1.01
N ILE A 60 -6.34 -4.26 1.73
CA ILE A 60 -6.37 -3.22 2.77
C ILE A 60 -5.81 -3.75 4.09
N LYS A 61 -5.19 -2.87 4.87
CA LYS A 61 -4.74 -3.13 6.24
C LYS A 61 -5.60 -2.33 7.19
N PHE A 62 -6.12 -3.00 8.21
CA PHE A 62 -7.04 -2.41 9.16
C PHE A 62 -6.76 -2.91 10.57
N ASP A 63 -6.70 -1.98 11.52
CA ASP A 63 -6.47 -2.26 12.94
C ASP A 63 -7.28 -1.30 13.81
N GLU A 64 -7.87 -1.82 14.88
CA GLU A 64 -8.42 -1.00 15.95
C GLU A 64 -7.28 -0.60 16.88
N ILE A 65 -7.08 0.71 17.05
CA ILE A 65 -5.98 1.29 17.83
C ILE A 65 -6.47 1.92 19.14
N GLY A 66 -7.78 1.94 19.36
CA GLY A 66 -8.45 2.44 20.54
C GLY A 66 -9.97 2.35 20.37
N LYS A 67 -10.72 2.74 21.40
CA LYS A 67 -12.19 2.67 21.37
C LYS A 67 -12.74 3.56 20.24
N ARG A 68 -13.27 2.92 19.19
CA ARG A 68 -13.77 3.58 17.96
C ARG A 68 -12.72 4.40 17.23
N GLU A 69 -11.46 4.03 17.40
CA GLU A 69 -10.33 4.61 16.70
C GLU A 69 -9.60 3.51 15.95
N TYR A 70 -9.35 3.74 14.66
CA TYR A 70 -8.81 2.73 13.77
C TYR A 70 -7.72 3.29 12.88
N LEU A 71 -6.87 2.40 12.40
CA LEU A 71 -5.85 2.68 11.42
C LEU A 71 -6.19 1.91 10.13
N LEU A 72 -6.31 2.64 9.03
CA LEU A 72 -6.56 2.07 7.71
C LEU A 72 -5.36 2.36 6.82
N THR A 73 -4.85 1.36 6.11
CA THR A 73 -3.83 1.55 5.07
C THR A 73 -4.23 0.85 3.79
N LEU A 74 -4.20 1.59 2.69
CA LEU A 74 -4.63 1.10 1.38
C LEU A 74 -3.83 1.78 0.27
N SER A 75 -3.66 1.08 -0.85
CA SER A 75 -3.12 1.69 -2.06
C SER A 75 -4.16 2.61 -2.71
N VAL A 76 -3.70 3.54 -3.54
CA VAL A 76 -4.60 4.36 -4.37
C VAL A 76 -5.39 3.50 -5.33
N TYR A 77 -4.81 2.41 -5.82
CA TYR A 77 -5.53 1.41 -6.59
C TYR A 77 -6.74 0.85 -5.81
N ALA A 78 -6.53 0.36 -4.57
CA ALA A 78 -7.61 -0.16 -3.75
C ALA A 78 -8.64 0.92 -3.38
N LEU A 79 -8.20 2.16 -3.14
CA LEU A 79 -9.09 3.30 -2.91
C LEU A 79 -10.03 3.52 -4.09
N ARG A 80 -9.49 3.50 -5.32
CA ARG A 80 -10.27 3.67 -6.55
C ARG A 80 -11.31 2.56 -6.69
N GLU A 81 -10.94 1.30 -6.45
CA GLU A 81 -11.87 0.18 -6.48
C GLU A 81 -13.02 0.35 -5.47
N ILE A 82 -12.69 0.71 -4.22
CA ILE A 82 -13.66 0.92 -3.16
C ILE A 82 -14.61 2.07 -3.49
N ILE A 83 -14.11 3.18 -4.04
CA ILE A 83 -14.95 4.31 -4.48
C ILE A 83 -15.89 3.84 -5.59
N SER A 84 -15.38 3.14 -6.61
CA SER A 84 -16.21 2.68 -7.73
C SER A 84 -17.31 1.71 -7.32
N GLN A 85 -17.04 0.82 -6.36
CA GLN A 85 -17.95 -0.27 -5.99
C GLN A 85 -18.86 0.08 -4.80
N HIS A 86 -18.39 0.93 -3.88
CA HIS A 86 -18.99 1.07 -2.54
C HIS A 86 -19.14 2.52 -2.09
N ILE A 87 -19.34 3.46 -3.03
CA ILE A 87 -19.60 4.87 -2.71
C ILE A 87 -20.87 5.09 -1.90
N ASP A 88 -21.75 4.11 -1.76
CA ASP A 88 -22.95 4.16 -0.91
C ASP A 88 -22.58 4.22 0.59
N LEU A 89 -21.44 3.63 0.97
CA LEU A 89 -20.99 3.51 2.35
C LEU A 89 -20.53 4.85 2.93
N LYS A 90 -20.93 5.12 4.18
CA LYS A 90 -20.56 6.36 4.89
C LYS A 90 -19.04 6.58 4.97
N LEU A 91 -18.26 5.54 5.26
CA LEU A 91 -16.80 5.67 5.35
C LEU A 91 -16.17 5.99 4.00
N VAL A 92 -16.62 5.33 2.93
CA VAL A 92 -16.12 5.54 1.56
C VAL A 92 -16.42 6.96 1.07
N LYS A 93 -17.62 7.48 1.36
CA LYS A 93 -17.98 8.88 1.09
C LYS A 93 -17.02 9.87 1.75
N ASN A 94 -16.70 9.65 3.03
CA ASN A 94 -15.76 10.50 3.76
C ASN A 94 -14.33 10.38 3.23
N LEU A 95 -13.89 9.16 2.91
CA LEU A 95 -12.57 8.92 2.30
C LEU A 95 -12.45 9.69 0.99
N TYR A 96 -13.43 9.58 0.09
CA TYR A 96 -13.45 10.32 -1.17
C TYR A 96 -13.36 11.83 -0.93
N LEU A 97 -14.20 12.39 -0.05
CA LEU A 97 -14.26 13.84 0.16
C LEU A 97 -13.02 14.43 0.84
N LEU A 98 -12.35 13.67 1.70
CA LEU A 98 -11.05 14.06 2.24
C LEU A 98 -10.00 14.00 1.12
N LEU A 99 -9.86 12.83 0.50
CA LEU A 99 -8.76 12.56 -0.42
C LEU A 99 -8.87 13.31 -1.74
N SER A 100 -10.07 13.72 -2.17
CA SER A 100 -10.25 14.59 -3.34
C SER A 100 -9.70 16.00 -3.14
N LYS A 101 -9.48 16.41 -1.88
CA LYS A 101 -8.87 17.70 -1.54
C LYS A 101 -7.35 17.60 -1.40
N GLU A 102 -6.88 16.46 -0.89
CA GLU A 102 -5.47 16.22 -0.57
C GLU A 102 -4.67 15.64 -1.75
N LEU A 103 -5.32 14.88 -2.64
CA LEU A 103 -4.65 14.22 -3.76
C LEU A 103 -4.83 14.97 -5.09
N PRO A 104 -3.85 14.89 -6.00
CA PRO A 104 -3.99 15.33 -7.38
C PRO A 104 -5.17 14.65 -8.07
N SER A 105 -5.85 15.35 -8.97
CA SER A 105 -7.06 14.85 -9.64
C SER A 105 -6.82 13.58 -10.44
N GLU A 106 -5.59 13.34 -10.92
CA GLU A 106 -5.23 12.10 -11.61
C GLU A 106 -5.41 10.83 -10.76
N PHE A 107 -5.33 10.93 -9.44
CA PHE A 107 -5.48 9.78 -8.53
C PHE A 107 -6.92 9.27 -8.49
N LEU A 108 -7.90 10.15 -8.67
CA LEU A 108 -9.34 9.86 -8.57
C LEU A 108 -10.07 10.05 -9.90
N LYS A 109 -9.31 10.16 -10.99
CA LYS A 109 -9.84 10.22 -12.34
C LYS A 109 -10.66 8.95 -12.61
N ASP A 110 -11.77 9.11 -13.33
CA ASP A 110 -12.65 8.02 -13.76
C ASP A 110 -13.41 7.26 -12.66
N VAL A 111 -13.11 7.49 -11.37
CA VAL A 111 -13.86 6.95 -10.22
C VAL A 111 -14.67 8.00 -9.47
N SER A 112 -14.66 9.25 -9.96
CA SER A 112 -15.39 10.33 -9.33
C SER A 112 -16.92 10.10 -9.35
N PRO A 113 -17.62 10.33 -8.23
CA PRO A 113 -19.06 10.14 -8.13
C PRO A 113 -19.83 11.03 -9.09
N LYS A 114 -20.89 10.48 -9.71
CA LYS A 114 -21.77 11.23 -10.63
C LYS A 114 -22.70 12.22 -9.92
N HIS A 115 -22.94 12.00 -8.64
CA HIS A 115 -23.84 12.81 -7.81
C HIS A 115 -23.07 13.41 -6.64
N SER A 116 -23.58 14.54 -6.13
CA SER A 116 -23.01 15.19 -4.95
C SER A 116 -23.05 14.25 -3.75
N ILE A 117 -21.96 14.22 -2.99
CA ILE A 117 -21.81 13.42 -1.77
C ILE A 117 -21.89 14.33 -0.56
N VAL A 118 -22.61 13.87 0.46
CA VAL A 118 -22.71 14.55 1.75
C VAL A 118 -21.76 13.89 2.76
N VAL A 119 -20.94 14.72 3.42
CA VAL A 119 -20.06 14.32 4.54
C VAL A 119 -20.89 13.79 5.69
N SER A 120 -20.47 12.69 6.32
CA SER A 120 -21.02 12.28 7.61
C SER A 120 -20.16 12.86 8.72
N GLN A 121 -20.75 13.66 9.61
CA GLN A 121 -20.05 14.22 10.76
C GLN A 121 -19.69 13.17 11.84
N ASP A 122 -20.21 11.94 11.68
CA ASP A 122 -19.97 10.82 12.59
C ASP A 122 -18.60 10.15 12.38
N ILE A 123 -17.84 10.56 11.37
CA ILE A 123 -16.56 9.96 11.00
C ILE A 123 -15.56 11.09 10.76
N LEU A 124 -14.50 11.10 11.55
CA LEU A 124 -13.33 11.95 11.35
C LEU A 124 -12.21 11.12 10.75
N LEU A 125 -11.58 11.67 9.72
CA LEU A 125 -10.48 11.06 8.99
C LEU A 125 -9.29 12.00 9.02
N GLU A 126 -8.12 11.44 9.28
CA GLU A 126 -6.86 12.15 9.30
C GLU A 126 -5.83 11.34 8.52
N LEU A 127 -5.15 11.98 7.55
CA LEU A 127 -4.03 11.37 6.85
C LEU A 127 -2.81 11.34 7.76
N LEU A 128 -2.21 10.15 7.91
CA LEU A 128 -1.02 9.97 8.74
C LEU A 128 0.25 10.15 7.90
N THR A 129 1.07 11.12 8.28
CA THR A 129 2.38 11.40 7.66
C THR A 129 3.43 10.35 8.03
N THR A 130 4.60 10.34 7.36
CA THR A 130 5.76 9.51 7.80
C THR A 130 6.03 9.68 9.29
N ALA A 131 6.09 10.93 9.77
CA ALA A 131 6.36 11.22 11.18
C ALA A 131 5.32 10.57 12.10
N GLY A 132 4.02 10.72 11.78
CA GLY A 132 2.96 10.05 12.53
C GLY A 132 3.06 8.52 12.50
N LYS A 133 3.48 7.92 11.37
CA LYS A 133 3.74 6.47 11.27
C LYS A 133 4.91 6.03 12.13
N THR A 134 5.95 6.86 12.29
CA THR A 134 7.11 6.53 13.14
C THR A 134 6.82 6.55 14.64
N GLU A 135 5.71 7.16 15.06
CA GLU A 135 5.25 7.17 16.45
C GLU A 135 4.37 5.96 16.79
N LEU A 136 3.97 5.15 15.79
CA LEU A 136 3.15 3.98 16.02
C LEU A 136 3.90 2.92 16.86
N PRO A 137 3.18 2.14 17.69
CA PRO A 137 3.72 0.91 18.28
C PRO A 137 4.33 -0.02 17.22
N ALA A 138 5.36 -0.78 17.61
CA ALA A 138 6.13 -1.65 16.71
C ALA A 138 5.26 -2.59 15.86
N PHE A 139 4.25 -3.22 16.46
CA PHE A 139 3.36 -4.13 15.73
C PHE A 139 2.53 -3.42 14.65
N LEU A 140 2.11 -2.18 14.88
CA LEU A 140 1.41 -1.38 13.88
C LEU A 140 2.37 -0.88 12.80
N LYS A 141 3.58 -0.46 13.16
CA LYS A 141 4.62 -0.12 12.18
C LYS A 141 4.87 -1.27 11.22
N ALA A 142 5.04 -2.47 11.77
CA ALA A 142 5.30 -3.68 10.99
C ALA A 142 4.20 -4.00 9.97
N LYS A 143 2.95 -3.63 10.27
CA LYS A 143 1.80 -3.84 9.38
C LYS A 143 1.55 -2.67 8.43
N HIS A 144 1.73 -1.43 8.86
CA HIS A 144 1.27 -0.24 8.12
C HIS A 144 2.35 0.53 7.36
N ILE A 145 3.63 0.36 7.69
CA ILE A 145 4.70 0.97 6.90
C ILE A 145 4.93 0.13 5.66
N ILE A 146 4.79 0.74 4.48
CA ILE A 146 4.87 0.07 3.18
C ILE A 146 6.15 0.44 2.45
N PHE A 147 6.78 -0.55 1.83
CA PHE A 147 7.97 -0.43 1.01
C PHE A 147 7.71 -0.95 -0.38
N ASN A 148 8.31 -0.31 -1.38
CA ASN A 148 8.15 -0.69 -2.78
C ASN A 148 9.40 -1.42 -3.28
N LEU A 149 9.21 -2.55 -3.95
CA LEU A 149 10.27 -3.37 -4.52
C LEU A 149 10.09 -3.47 -6.03
N ARG A 150 11.21 -3.33 -6.74
CA ARG A 150 11.39 -3.80 -8.10
C ARG A 150 12.16 -5.11 -8.01
N ILE A 151 11.62 -6.16 -8.62
CA ILE A 151 12.25 -7.47 -8.66
C ILE A 151 12.60 -7.77 -10.11
N ASP A 152 13.89 -7.95 -10.36
CA ASP A 152 14.44 -8.30 -11.66
C ASP A 152 14.80 -9.78 -11.70
N GLY A 153 14.49 -10.45 -12.81
CA GLY A 153 14.73 -11.87 -12.97
C GLY A 153 14.20 -12.38 -14.30
N ASN A 154 14.46 -13.65 -14.60
CA ASN A 154 13.79 -14.29 -15.72
C ASN A 154 12.29 -14.47 -15.43
N SER A 155 11.48 -14.53 -16.49
CA SER A 155 10.01 -14.57 -16.35
C SER A 155 9.50 -15.75 -15.53
N GLU A 156 10.12 -16.93 -15.66
CA GLU A 156 9.71 -18.14 -14.94
C GLU A 156 9.87 -17.97 -13.43
N ASP A 157 11.01 -17.42 -13.03
CA ASP A 157 11.35 -17.11 -11.65
C ASP A 157 10.39 -16.06 -11.07
N LEU A 158 10.12 -14.98 -11.81
CA LEU A 158 9.17 -13.95 -11.35
C LEU A 158 7.75 -14.51 -11.20
N LEU A 159 7.31 -15.38 -12.11
CA LEU A 159 5.99 -16.01 -12.02
C LEU A 159 5.84 -16.94 -10.82
N LYS A 160 6.92 -17.58 -10.35
CA LYS A 160 6.87 -18.46 -9.17
C LYS A 160 6.56 -17.70 -7.88
N ILE A 161 6.89 -16.42 -7.80
CA ILE A 161 6.72 -15.62 -6.59
C ILE A 161 5.39 -14.85 -6.55
N THR A 162 4.72 -14.62 -7.69
CA THR A 162 3.47 -13.85 -7.74
C THR A 162 2.33 -14.39 -6.87
N PRO A 163 2.16 -15.71 -6.62
CA PRO A 163 1.11 -16.20 -5.72
C PRO A 163 1.29 -15.74 -4.26
N TYR A 164 2.46 -15.21 -3.91
CA TYR A 164 2.80 -14.72 -2.58
C TYR A 164 2.75 -13.19 -2.48
N LEU A 165 2.32 -12.49 -3.54
CA LEU A 165 2.26 -11.04 -3.61
C LEU A 165 0.81 -10.55 -3.60
N THR A 166 0.51 -9.54 -2.79
CA THR A 166 -0.84 -8.97 -2.70
C THR A 166 -1.11 -7.94 -3.81
N ASN A 167 -0.19 -7.00 -4.01
CA ASN A 167 -0.29 -5.98 -5.03
C ASN A 167 0.98 -6.03 -5.89
N PHE A 168 0.84 -6.40 -7.16
CA PHE A 168 1.95 -6.44 -8.09
C PHE A 168 1.51 -6.13 -9.52
N PHE A 169 2.49 -5.81 -10.36
CA PHE A 169 2.33 -5.72 -11.79
C PHE A 169 3.67 -5.91 -12.50
N PHE A 170 3.59 -6.34 -13.75
CA PHE A 170 4.74 -6.50 -14.62
C PHE A 170 4.91 -5.27 -15.50
N VAL A 171 6.16 -4.88 -15.71
CA VAL A 171 6.54 -3.91 -16.73
C VAL A 171 7.55 -4.57 -17.66
N PHE A 172 7.29 -4.48 -18.96
CA PHE A 172 8.25 -4.88 -19.97
C PHE A 172 9.21 -3.73 -20.22
N GLU A 173 10.47 -3.91 -19.85
CA GLU A 173 11.53 -2.99 -20.24
C GLU A 173 12.03 -3.39 -21.63
N PRO A 174 12.09 -2.47 -22.61
CA PRO A 174 12.54 -2.82 -23.97
C PRO A 174 14.05 -2.98 -24.08
N LYS A 175 14.84 -2.49 -23.10
CA LYS A 175 16.31 -2.53 -23.07
C LYS A 175 16.83 -2.60 -21.62
N PRO A 176 17.28 -3.77 -21.14
CA PRO A 176 17.22 -5.10 -21.79
C PRO A 176 15.76 -5.57 -21.95
N LYS A 177 15.47 -6.43 -22.93
CA LYS A 177 14.13 -7.01 -23.18
C LYS A 177 13.73 -7.96 -22.05
N GLU A 178 13.42 -7.42 -20.89
CA GLU A 178 13.17 -8.18 -19.67
C GLU A 178 11.91 -7.71 -18.97
N PHE A 179 11.23 -8.64 -18.32
CA PHE A 179 10.12 -8.32 -17.44
C PHE A 179 10.66 -7.96 -16.08
N CYS A 180 10.18 -6.84 -15.55
CA CYS A 180 10.42 -6.41 -14.19
C CYS A 180 9.11 -6.51 -13.43
N LEU A 181 9.17 -6.99 -12.19
CA LEU A 181 8.02 -7.10 -11.31
C LEU A 181 8.06 -5.97 -10.28
N TYR A 182 7.00 -5.17 -10.20
CA TYR A 182 6.84 -4.15 -9.18
C TYR A 182 5.82 -4.63 -8.15
N THR A 183 6.14 -4.45 -6.87
CA THR A 183 5.26 -4.83 -5.77
C THR A 183 5.52 -3.98 -4.54
N SER A 184 4.65 -4.13 -3.53
CA SER A 184 4.74 -3.42 -2.26
C SER A 184 4.54 -4.39 -1.11
N PHE A 185 5.28 -4.18 -0.03
CA PHE A 185 5.19 -4.97 1.20
C PHE A 185 5.16 -4.08 2.42
N SER A 186 4.36 -4.45 3.42
CA SER A 186 4.70 -4.13 4.81
C SER A 186 5.80 -5.04 5.35
N ILE A 187 6.40 -4.68 6.49
CA ILE A 187 7.43 -5.52 7.14
C ILE A 187 6.86 -6.92 7.42
N SER A 188 5.67 -6.99 8.01
CA SER A 188 4.99 -8.26 8.32
C SER A 188 4.69 -9.09 7.08
N GLU A 189 4.25 -8.47 5.98
CA GLU A 189 4.03 -9.18 4.72
C GLU A 189 5.33 -9.68 4.11
N PHE A 190 6.42 -8.91 4.23
CA PHE A 190 7.72 -9.34 3.72
C PHE A 190 8.29 -10.51 4.52
N VAL A 191 8.11 -10.53 5.84
CA VAL A 191 8.48 -11.69 6.69
C VAL A 191 7.65 -12.93 6.31
N LEU A 192 6.35 -12.78 6.08
CA LEU A 192 5.52 -13.89 5.59
C LEU A 192 5.96 -14.36 4.19
N PHE A 193 6.33 -13.43 3.33
CA PHE A 193 6.88 -13.72 2.01
C PHE A 193 8.20 -14.50 2.13
N SER A 194 9.13 -14.09 3.01
CA SER A 194 10.41 -14.76 3.19
C SER A 194 10.24 -16.21 3.63
N ILE A 195 9.34 -16.47 4.57
CA ILE A 195 9.01 -17.82 5.04
C ILE A 195 8.40 -18.65 3.90
N LYS A 196 7.41 -18.12 3.18
CA LYS A 196 6.72 -18.86 2.11
C LYS A 196 7.62 -19.16 0.91
N THR A 197 8.70 -18.41 0.76
CA THR A 197 9.64 -18.51 -0.34
C THR A 197 10.98 -19.14 0.01
N GLU A 198 11.14 -19.64 1.24
CA GLU A 198 12.34 -20.31 1.76
C GLU A 198 12.88 -21.39 0.81
N LYS A 199 11.97 -22.18 0.25
CA LYS A 199 12.26 -23.27 -0.69
C LYS A 199 12.93 -22.82 -2.02
N PHE A 200 12.84 -21.55 -2.38
CA PHE A 200 13.37 -21.03 -3.64
C PHE A 200 14.80 -20.51 -3.45
N LYS A 201 15.79 -21.40 -3.63
CA LYS A 201 17.23 -21.06 -3.49
C LYS A 201 17.67 -19.85 -4.34
N SER A 202 17.01 -19.60 -5.47
CA SER A 202 17.34 -18.49 -6.39
C SER A 202 16.97 -17.09 -5.88
N ILE A 203 16.21 -17.00 -4.78
CA ILE A 203 15.82 -15.71 -4.16
C ILE A 203 16.31 -15.53 -2.73
N GLN A 204 16.66 -16.61 -2.03
CA GLN A 204 17.05 -16.56 -0.62
C GLN A 204 18.11 -15.48 -0.30
N PRO A 205 19.21 -15.34 -1.08
CA PRO A 205 20.20 -14.30 -0.78
C PRO A 205 19.65 -12.87 -0.82
N GLU A 206 18.71 -12.59 -1.73
CA GLU A 206 18.10 -11.27 -1.86
C GLU A 206 17.04 -11.01 -0.78
N VAL A 207 16.33 -12.05 -0.36
CA VAL A 207 15.38 -12.01 0.75
C VAL A 207 16.10 -11.73 2.06
N GLU A 208 17.17 -12.47 2.37
CA GLU A 208 18.00 -12.27 3.57
C GLU A 208 18.59 -10.86 3.60
N LYS A 209 19.19 -10.42 2.49
CA LYS A 209 19.72 -9.06 2.36
C LYS A 209 18.66 -7.98 2.60
N THR A 210 17.43 -8.21 2.17
CA THR A 210 16.33 -7.25 2.37
C THR A 210 15.81 -7.29 3.82
N LEU A 211 15.74 -8.47 4.44
CA LEU A 211 15.41 -8.62 5.86
C LEU A 211 16.42 -7.88 6.75
N GLU A 212 17.72 -8.03 6.50
CA GLU A 212 18.76 -7.33 7.26
C GLU A 212 18.64 -5.81 7.14
N LYS A 213 18.26 -5.28 5.96
CA LYS A 213 17.94 -3.86 5.81
C LYS A 213 16.75 -3.44 6.66
N PHE A 214 15.68 -4.23 6.69
CA PHE A 214 14.51 -3.91 7.52
C PHE A 214 14.83 -3.95 9.01
N LYS A 215 15.62 -4.93 9.47
CA LYS A 215 16.11 -4.97 10.86
C LYS A 215 16.94 -3.74 11.23
N ALA A 216 17.79 -3.27 10.31
CA ALA A 216 18.58 -2.06 10.54
C ALA A 216 17.73 -0.79 10.62
N LEU A 217 16.65 -0.70 9.85
CA LEU A 217 15.80 0.49 9.78
C LEU A 217 14.70 0.52 10.84
N PHE A 218 14.17 -0.64 11.20
CA PHE A 218 13.05 -0.80 12.13
C PHE A 218 13.36 -1.91 13.16
N PRO A 219 14.45 -1.79 13.94
CA PRO A 219 14.86 -2.82 14.89
C PRO A 219 13.74 -3.17 15.88
N GLU A 220 12.92 -2.19 16.26
CA GLU A 220 11.80 -2.38 17.18
C GLU A 220 10.72 -3.33 16.64
N CYS A 221 10.62 -3.49 15.32
CA CYS A 221 9.61 -4.34 14.66
C CYS A 221 9.97 -5.83 14.65
N PHE A 222 11.19 -6.19 15.03
CA PHE A 222 11.69 -7.58 14.98
C PHE A 222 11.89 -8.21 16.37
N GLY A 223 11.74 -7.43 17.46
CA GLY A 223 11.98 -7.89 18.83
C GLY A 223 13.46 -8.19 19.13
N GLU A 224 13.79 -8.47 20.40
CA GLU A 224 14.95 -9.30 20.71
C GLU A 224 14.57 -10.74 20.31
N LEU A 225 15.32 -11.34 19.37
CA LEU A 225 15.17 -12.75 19.00
C LEU A 225 15.54 -13.66 20.17
#